data_AF-A0A2T0KJE7-F1
#
_entry.id   AF-A0A2T0KJE7-F1
#
_cell.length_a   1.000
_cell.length_b   1.000
_cell.length_c   1.000
_cell.angle_alpha   90.00
_cell.angle_beta   90.00
_cell.angle_gamma   90.00
#
_symmetry.space_group_name_H-M   'P 1'
#
loop_
_entity.id
_entity.type
_entity.pdbx_description
1 polymer ?
#
loop_
_entity_poly.entity_id
_entity_poly.type
_entity_poly.pdbx_seq_one_letter_code
_entity_poly.pdbx_strand_id
1 'polypeptide(L)'
;MRDLRPGDMVRLGKAASVQFATPILFRIIRVLPRQTYVGWVWLDGYEMSGGIAVERREVFVQWLGIEAIGYGPSRRTRNDGPAQRRPLAAQRSKSDRV
;
A
#
# COMPACT_ATOMS: atom_id res chain seq x y z
N MET A 1 -3.89 -12.15 -0.29
CA MET A 1 -3.72 -11.21 0.85
C MET A 1 -3.57 -9.82 0.24
N ARG A 2 -4.22 -8.80 0.76
CA ARG A 2 -4.14 -7.45 0.16
C ARG A 2 -2.86 -6.78 0.67
N ASP A 3 -1.98 -6.35 -0.22
CA ASP A 3 -0.78 -5.62 0.21
C ASP A 3 -1.17 -4.31 0.88
N LEU A 4 -0.59 -4.01 2.05
CA LEU A 4 -0.73 -2.71 2.70
C LEU A 4 0.09 -1.68 1.94
N ARG A 5 -0.52 -0.54 1.64
CA ARG A 5 0.11 0.52 0.86
C ARG A 5 -0.05 1.88 1.55
N PRO A 6 0.88 2.82 1.31
CA PRO A 6 0.65 4.22 1.64
C PRO A 6 -0.70 4.71 1.10
N GLY A 7 -1.50 5.34 1.96
CA GLY A 7 -2.82 5.85 1.66
C GLY A 7 -3.98 4.95 2.10
N ASP A 8 -3.72 3.69 2.44
CA ASP A 8 -4.75 2.77 2.93
C ASP A 8 -5.28 3.20 4.29
N MET A 9 -6.60 3.06 4.46
CA MET A 9 -7.28 3.27 5.73
C MET A 9 -7.61 1.91 6.34
N VAL A 10 -7.12 1.68 7.55
CA VAL A 10 -7.29 0.43 8.27
C VAL A 10 -7.84 0.69 9.67
N ARG A 11 -8.54 -0.30 10.23
CA ARG A 11 -8.90 -0.35 11.64
C ARG A 11 -7.95 -1.29 12.36
N LEU A 12 -7.34 -0.77 13.41
CA LEU A 12 -6.43 -1.51 14.28
C LEU A 12 -7.13 -1.73 15.61
N GLY A 13 -7.46 -2.99 15.91
CA GLY A 13 -8.03 -3.41 17.19
C GLY A 13 -7.15 -4.44 17.88
N LYS A 14 -7.68 -5.05 18.94
CA LYS A 14 -6.98 -6.05 19.76
C LYS A 14 -6.42 -7.23 18.95
N ALA A 15 -7.07 -7.61 17.85
CA ALA A 15 -6.59 -8.65 16.95
C ALA A 15 -5.30 -8.25 16.22
N ALA A 16 -5.09 -6.96 15.97
CA ALA A 16 -3.88 -6.43 15.34
C ALA A 16 -2.74 -6.26 16.35
N SER A 17 -3.04 -5.76 17.56
CA SER A 17 -2.08 -5.70 18.66
C SER A 17 -2.81 -5.47 19.98
N VAL A 18 -2.29 -6.05 21.06
CA VAL A 18 -2.89 -5.98 22.40
C VAL A 18 -3.01 -4.56 22.95
N GLN A 19 -2.18 -3.63 22.45
CA GLN A 19 -2.21 -2.22 22.84
C GLN A 19 -3.48 -1.48 22.36
N PHE A 20 -4.25 -2.06 21.43
CA PHE A 20 -5.47 -1.47 20.88
C PHE A 20 -6.71 -2.11 21.50
N ALA A 21 -6.84 -2.03 22.83
CA ALA A 21 -8.05 -2.44 23.55
C ALA A 21 -9.28 -1.68 23.02
N THR A 22 -9.11 -0.38 22.76
CA THR A 22 -10.04 0.43 21.97
C THR A 22 -9.53 0.50 20.52
N PRO A 23 -10.31 0.04 19.53
CA PRO A 23 -9.90 0.10 18.14
C PRO A 23 -9.74 1.54 17.64
N ILE A 24 -8.72 1.78 16.82
CA ILE A 24 -8.46 3.07 16.19
C ILE A 24 -8.59 2.97 14.67
N LEU A 25 -8.90 4.10 14.02
CA LEU A 25 -8.73 4.26 12.58
C LEU A 25 -7.33 4.78 12.29
N PHE A 26 -6.66 4.18 11.31
CA PHE A 26 -5.28 4.48 10.99
C PHE A 26 -5.09 4.62 9.49
N ARG A 27 -4.51 5.74 9.05
CA ARG A 27 -4.11 5.95 7.67
C ARG A 27 -2.62 5.69 7.52
N ILE A 28 -2.28 4.68 6.73
CA ILE A 28 -0.89 4.30 6.47
C ILE A 28 -0.23 5.37 5.60
N ILE A 29 0.96 5.83 5.96
CA ILE A 29 1.81 6.65 5.08
C ILE A 29 3.04 5.87 4.61
N ARG A 30 3.47 4.86 5.38
CA ARG A 30 4.64 4.04 5.05
C ARG A 30 4.54 2.68 5.72
N VAL A 31 4.85 1.64 4.96
CA VAL A 31 5.12 0.29 5.48
C VAL A 31 6.62 0.18 5.66
N LEU A 32 7.06 -0.13 6.87
CA LEU A 32 8.48 -0.18 7.21
C LEU A 32 9.04 -1.56 6.84
N PRO A 33 10.23 -1.64 6.21
CA PRO A 33 10.83 -2.93 5.80
C PRO A 33 11.38 -3.75 6.97
N ARG A 34 11.23 -3.26 8.21
CA ARG A 34 11.69 -3.93 9.41
C ARG A 34 10.79 -5.14 9.70
N GLN A 35 11.25 -6.34 9.38
CA GLN A 35 10.60 -7.56 9.87
C GLN A 35 11.24 -7.96 11.21
N THR A 36 10.45 -7.89 12.28
CA THR A 36 10.87 -8.37 13.61
C THR A 36 10.36 -9.78 13.86
N TYR A 37 9.14 -10.09 13.44
CA TYR A 37 8.52 -11.41 13.57
C TYR A 37 7.67 -11.74 12.35
N VAL A 38 7.61 -13.01 11.97
CA VAL A 38 6.77 -13.50 10.86
C VAL A 38 5.30 -13.19 11.17
N GLY A 39 4.58 -12.64 10.19
CA GLY A 39 3.18 -12.24 10.35
C GLY A 39 2.96 -10.89 11.03
N TRP A 40 4.04 -10.20 11.43
CA TRP A 40 3.97 -8.85 11.98
C TRP A 40 4.56 -7.82 11.03
N VAL A 41 4.09 -6.58 11.15
CA VAL A 41 4.50 -5.46 10.32
C VAL A 41 4.58 -4.18 11.14
N TRP A 42 5.58 -3.37 10.80
CA TRP A 42 5.72 -2.01 11.29
C TRP A 42 5.05 -1.04 10.31
N LEU A 43 4.14 -0.22 10.81
CA LEU A 43 3.43 0.79 10.04
C LEU A 43 3.71 2.17 10.62
N ASP A 44 3.90 3.15 9.76
CA ASP A 44 3.93 4.57 10.09
C ASP A 44 2.74 5.22 9.40
N GLY A 45 2.05 6.10 10.13
CA GLY A 45 0.77 6.62 9.72
C GLY A 45 0.12 7.54 10.73
N TYR A 46 -1.10 7.95 10.42
CA TYR A 46 -1.88 8.86 11.26
C TYR A 46 -3.06 8.13 11.88
N GLU A 47 -3.26 8.32 13.18
CA GLU A 47 -4.55 8.06 13.81
C GLU A 47 -5.58 9.05 13.26
N MET A 48 -6.77 8.54 12.95
CA MET A 48 -7.85 9.30 12.35
C MET A 48 -9.02 9.38 13.33
N SER A 49 -9.51 10.60 13.59
CA SER A 49 -10.71 10.84 14.39
C SER A 49 -11.59 11.86 13.68
N GLY A 50 -12.89 11.59 13.55
CA GLY A 50 -13.82 12.50 12.85
C GLY A 50 -13.43 12.84 11.40
N GLY A 51 -12.64 11.98 10.73
CA GLY A 51 -12.17 12.20 9.36
C GLY A 51 -10.89 13.04 9.23
N ILE A 52 -10.32 13.53 10.33
CA ILE A 52 -9.05 14.27 10.33
C ILE A 52 -7.93 13.46 10.97
N ALA A 53 -6.69 13.73 10.55
CA ALA A 53 -5.50 13.15 11.16
C ALA A 53 -5.22 13.86 12.49
N VAL A 54 -5.18 13.11 13.59
CA VAL A 54 -4.98 13.67 14.93
C VAL A 54 -3.54 13.53 15.41
N GLU A 55 -2.90 12.39 15.11
CA GLU A 55 -1.56 12.09 15.62
C GLU A 55 -0.81 11.16 14.67
N ARG A 56 0.49 11.39 14.47
CA ARG A 56 1.35 10.47 13.73
C ARG A 56 1.93 9.42 14.69
N ARG A 57 1.85 8.14 14.33
CA ARG A 57 2.35 7.04 15.14
C ARG A 57 3.07 6.00 14.29
N GLU A 58 4.10 5.40 14.88
CA GLU A 58 4.68 4.15 14.41
C GLU A 58 4.12 3.00 15.26
N VAL A 59 3.53 1.99 14.61
CA VAL A 59 2.83 0.89 15.27
C VAL A 59 3.32 -0.45 14.77
N PHE A 60 3.36 -1.43 15.68
CA PHE A 60 3.73 -2.82 15.38
C PHE A 60 2.52 -3.73 15.54
N VAL A 61 2.09 -4.34 14.44
CA VAL A 61 0.80 -5.06 14.37
C VAL A 61 0.89 -6.38 13.62
N GLN A 62 0.01 -7.31 13.96
CA GLN A 62 -0.21 -8.55 13.23
C GLN A 62 -1.03 -8.32 11.98
N TRP A 63 -0.55 -8.87 10.86
CA TRP A 63 -1.21 -8.81 9.56
C TRP A 63 -2.65 -9.33 9.57
N LEU A 64 -2.89 -10.45 10.27
CA LEU A 64 -4.19 -11.11 10.30
C LEU A 64 -5.25 -10.32 11.09
N GLY A 65 -4.83 -9.41 11.95
CA GLY A 65 -5.73 -8.59 12.75
C GLY A 65 -6.08 -7.23 12.13
N ILE A 66 -5.53 -6.92 10.95
CA ILE A 66 -5.76 -5.64 10.27
C ILE A 66 -7.05 -5.72 9.48
N GLU A 67 -7.98 -4.81 9.77
CA GLU A 67 -9.25 -4.69 9.05
C GLU A 67 -9.16 -3.53 8.06
N ALA A 68 -9.18 -3.82 6.75
CA ALA A 68 -9.18 -2.78 5.72
C ALA A 68 -10.57 -2.13 5.60
N ILE A 69 -10.64 -0.80 5.78
CA ILE A 69 -11.89 -0.03 5.68
C ILE A 69 -12.06 0.58 4.28
N GLY A 70 -10.96 0.82 3.57
CA GLY A 70 -10.98 1.33 2.22
C GLY A 70 -9.70 2.08 1.87
N TYR A 71 -9.56 2.52 0.63
CA TYR A 71 -8.49 3.43 0.23
C TYR A 71 -8.91 4.85 0.64
N GLY A 72 -8.12 5.51 1.50
CA GLY A 72 -8.15 6.96 1.57
C GLY A 72 -7.84 7.53 0.17
N PRO A 73 -8.15 8.81 -0.13
CA PRO A 73 -8.08 9.36 -1.47
C PRO A 73 -6.64 9.38 -1.99
N SER A 74 -6.24 8.24 -2.54
CA SER A 74 -5.01 7.98 -3.26
C SER A 74 -5.48 7.61 -4.64
N ARG A 75 -5.77 8.65 -5.43
CA ARG A 75 -6.21 8.52 -6.81
C ARG A 75 -5.29 7.54 -7.55
N ARG A 76 -5.92 6.51 -8.10
CA ARG A 76 -5.58 5.84 -9.35
C ARG A 76 -4.23 5.13 -9.34
N THR A 77 -4.30 3.81 -9.40
CA THR A 77 -3.39 2.99 -10.20
C THR A 77 -3.18 3.64 -11.57
N ARG A 78 -2.15 4.48 -11.72
CA ARG A 78 -1.77 5.08 -13.01
C ARG A 78 -0.83 4.17 -13.81
N ASN A 79 -0.42 3.01 -13.28
CA ASN A 79 0.71 2.26 -13.85
C ASN A 79 0.46 0.79 -14.22
N ASP A 80 -0.79 0.31 -14.27
CA ASP A 80 -1.07 -1.05 -14.73
C ASP A 80 -1.27 -1.12 -16.27
N GLY A 81 -0.23 -0.74 -17.03
CA GLY A 81 -0.18 -0.95 -18.47
C GLY A 81 1.27 -1.12 -18.95
N PRO A 82 1.65 -2.21 -19.63
CA PRO A 82 3.03 -2.44 -20.02
C PRO A 82 3.36 -1.50 -21.19
N ALA A 83 4.20 -0.49 -20.94
CA ALA A 83 4.91 0.19 -22.01
C ALA A 83 5.98 -0.77 -22.55
N GLN A 84 5.51 -1.74 -23.34
CA GLN A 84 6.35 -2.68 -24.05
C GLN A 84 7.18 -1.88 -25.04
N ARG A 85 8.46 -1.74 -24.70
CA ARG A 85 9.52 -1.31 -25.62
C ARG A 85 9.41 -2.17 -26.88
N ARG A 86 8.89 -1.61 -27.98
CA ARG A 86 9.13 -2.13 -29.32
C ARG A 86 10.35 -1.40 -29.87
N PRO A 87 11.51 -2.03 -30.07
CA PRO A 87 12.49 -1.48 -30.98
C PRO A 87 11.92 -1.63 -32.38
N LEU A 88 11.65 -0.52 -33.07
CA LEU A 88 11.35 -0.54 -34.50
C LEU A 88 12.68 -0.73 -35.26
N ALA A 89 13.19 -1.95 -35.25
CA ALA A 89 14.27 -2.38 -36.12
C ALA A 89 13.72 -3.49 -37.02
N ALA A 90 13.38 -3.12 -38.25
CA ALA A 90 13.46 -3.92 -39.48
C ALA A 90 12.45 -3.42 -40.52
N GLN A 91 12.83 -2.40 -41.29
CA GLN A 91 12.38 -2.32 -42.68
C GLN A 91 13.58 -2.57 -43.58
N ARG A 92 13.81 -3.87 -43.83
CA ARG A 92 14.43 -4.31 -45.07
C ARG A 92 13.48 -3.91 -46.19
N SER A 93 13.94 -3.09 -47.12
CA SER A 93 13.43 -3.13 -48.49
C SER A 93 14.60 -3.43 -49.42
N LYS A 94 14.70 -4.70 -49.78
CA LYS A 94 15.26 -5.13 -51.06
C LYS A 94 14.07 -5.25 -52.01
N SER A 95 14.08 -4.51 -53.11
CA SER A 95 13.47 -4.91 -54.40
C SER A 95 13.92 -3.85 -55.41
N ASP A 96 14.97 -4.07 -56.21
CA ASP A 96 14.99 -4.76 -57.51
C ASP A 96 14.08 -4.14 -58.60
N ARG A 97 14.74 -3.74 -59.69
CA ARG A 97 14.28 -3.43 -61.08
C ARG A 97 13.46 -2.14 -61.24
N VAL A 98 13.70 -1.28 -62.25
CA VAL A 98 14.04 -1.49 -63.68
C VAL A 98 15.08 -0.46 -64.15
#